data_AF-A0A673BLT9-F1
#
_entry.id   AF-A0A673BLT9-F1
#
_cell.length_a   1.000
_cell.length_b   1.000
_cell.length_c   1.000
_cell.angle_alpha   90.00
_cell.angle_beta   90.00
_cell.angle_gamma   90.00
#
_symmetry.space_group_name_H-M   'P 1'
#
loop_
_entity.id
_entity.type
_entity.pdbx_description
1 polymer ?
#
loop_
_entity_poly.entity_id
_entity_poly.type
_entity_poly.pdbx_seq_one_letter_code
_entity_poly.pdbx_strand_id
1 'polypeptide(L)'
;MSSSFEQMRANVGKLLRGIDRYNPENLATLERYVETQARENAYDLEANLAVLKLYQFNPAYFQTHVTSQILLKALTNLPHTDFTLCKCMIDQTHQEERPIRQILYLGNLLETCHFQSFWVRDVNERCVLFCLSHLSRCGNHLPDH
;
A
#
# COMPACT_ATOMS: atom_id res chain seq x y z
N MET A 1 2.34 28.79 0.18
CA MET A 1 1.18 28.10 0.78
C MET A 1 1.54 26.63 0.85
N SER A 2 1.76 26.07 2.04
CA SER A 2 2.05 24.63 2.16
C SER A 2 0.82 23.85 1.68
N SER A 3 1.01 22.85 0.83
CA SER A 3 -0.11 22.01 0.40
C SER A 3 -0.77 21.35 1.63
N SER A 4 -2.08 21.11 1.59
CA SER A 4 -2.79 20.43 2.69
C SER A 4 -2.13 19.08 3.05
N PHE A 5 -1.49 18.45 2.06
CA PHE A 5 -0.70 17.23 2.23
C PHE A 5 0.57 17.43 3.07
N GLU A 6 1.34 18.50 2.86
CA GLU A 6 2.56 18.79 3.63
C GLU A 6 2.26 19.00 5.12
N GLN A 7 1.15 19.68 5.44
CA GLN A 7 0.72 19.86 6.83
C GLN A 7 0.36 18.52 7.48
N MET A 8 -0.34 17.66 6.75
CA MET A 8 -0.70 16.32 7.22
C MET A 8 0.55 15.45 7.43
N ARG A 9 1.51 15.50 6.50
CA ARG A 9 2.79 14.82 6.62
C ARG A 9 3.57 15.27 7.84
N ALA A 10 3.64 16.57 8.11
CA ALA A 10 4.30 17.09 9.30
C ALA A 10 3.62 16.63 10.60
N ASN A 11 2.30 16.53 10.61
CA ASN A 11 1.55 16.01 11.76
C ASN A 11 1.82 14.51 11.98
N VAL A 12 1.71 13.70 10.93
CA VAL A 12 2.01 12.26 10.97
C VAL A 12 3.45 12.02 11.42
N GLY A 13 4.41 12.80 10.92
CA GLY A 13 5.81 12.73 11.36
C GLY A 13 6.04 13.02 12.85
N LYS A 14 5.09 13.68 13.54
CA LYS A 14 5.11 13.80 15.00
C LYS A 14 4.52 12.57 15.68
N LEU A 15 3.41 12.06 15.18
CA LEU A 15 2.73 10.86 15.71
C LEU A 15 3.60 9.60 15.62
N LEU A 16 4.45 9.52 14.60
CA LEU A 16 5.37 8.39 14.41
C LEU A 16 6.57 8.42 15.37
N ARG A 17 6.76 9.49 16.14
CA ARG A 17 7.87 9.62 17.10
C ARG A 17 7.47 9.11 18.48
N GLY A 18 8.42 8.45 19.14
CA GLY A 18 8.26 8.03 20.52
C GLY A 18 7.19 6.94 20.70
N ILE A 19 6.40 7.07 21.77
CA ILE A 19 5.40 6.08 22.17
C ILE A 19 4.08 6.21 21.40
N ASP A 20 3.79 7.40 20.86
CA ASP A 20 2.52 7.71 20.18
C ASP A 20 2.30 6.87 18.91
N ARG A 21 3.38 6.33 18.34
CA ARG A 21 3.35 5.42 17.18
C ARG A 21 2.58 4.12 17.41
N TYR A 22 2.33 3.79 18.68
CA TYR A 22 1.58 2.60 19.09
C TYR A 22 0.21 2.92 19.68
N ASN A 23 -0.18 4.19 19.74
CA ASN A 23 -1.50 4.58 20.23
C ASN A 23 -2.57 4.29 19.15
N PRO A 24 -3.53 3.38 19.39
CA PRO A 24 -4.60 3.08 18.44
C PRO A 24 -5.51 4.28 18.16
N GLU A 25 -5.56 5.30 19.03
CA GLU A 25 -6.31 6.54 18.76
C GLU A 25 -5.78 7.30 17.52
N ASN A 26 -4.49 7.14 17.23
CA ASN A 26 -3.87 7.76 16.06
C ASN A 26 -4.21 7.04 14.75
N LEU A 27 -4.75 5.82 14.82
CA LEU A 27 -5.00 4.98 13.66
C LEU A 27 -5.92 5.67 12.64
N ALA A 28 -7.02 6.28 13.08
CA ALA A 28 -7.94 6.99 12.19
C ALA A 28 -7.26 8.14 11.42
N THR A 29 -6.29 8.82 12.04
CA THR A 29 -5.50 9.86 11.38
C THR A 29 -4.54 9.27 10.35
N LEU A 30 -3.90 8.15 10.69
CA LEU A 30 -2.97 7.46 9.79
C LEU A 30 -3.70 6.82 8.59
N GLU A 31 -4.87 6.21 8.79
CA GLU A 31 -5.71 5.66 7.72
C GLU A 31 -6.10 6.75 6.71
N ARG A 32 -6.58 7.89 7.20
CA ARG A 32 -6.88 9.05 6.34
C ARG A 32 -5.65 9.57 5.61
N TYR A 33 -4.47 9.47 6.23
CA TYR A 33 -3.22 9.82 5.57
C TYR A 33 -2.88 8.85 4.42
N VAL A 34 -3.11 7.54 4.59
CA VAL A 34 -2.98 6.54 3.51
C VAL A 34 -3.92 6.84 2.35
N GLU A 35 -5.19 7.15 2.62
CA GLU A 35 -6.14 7.54 1.56
C GLU A 35 -5.66 8.79 0.81
N THR A 36 -5.11 9.76 1.54
CA THR A 36 -4.56 10.98 0.94
C THR A 36 -3.32 10.69 0.11
N GLN A 37 -2.44 9.76 0.53
CA GLN A 37 -1.31 9.29 -0.27
C GLN A 37 -1.77 8.69 -1.62
N ALA A 38 -2.89 7.99 -1.64
CA ALA A 38 -3.47 7.46 -2.87
C ALA A 38 -3.96 8.60 -3.79
N ARG A 39 -4.69 9.60 -3.26
CA ARG A 39 -5.22 10.72 -4.04
C ARG A 39 -4.14 11.67 -4.57
N GLU A 40 -3.19 12.03 -3.73
CA GLU A 40 -2.14 13.02 -4.04
C GLU A 40 -0.91 12.37 -4.73
N ASN A 41 -0.99 11.06 -5.03
CA ASN A 41 0.12 10.27 -5.54
C ASN A 41 1.42 10.40 -4.73
N ALA A 42 1.29 10.49 -3.40
CA ALA A 42 2.41 10.54 -2.49
C ALA A 42 2.69 9.16 -1.89
N TYR A 43 3.83 8.99 -1.24
CA TYR A 43 4.20 7.73 -0.60
C TYR A 43 5.05 7.97 0.64
N ASP A 44 4.66 7.35 1.74
CA ASP A 44 5.36 7.38 3.02
C ASP A 44 5.35 5.99 3.66
N LEU A 45 6.45 5.25 3.47
CA LEU A 45 6.59 3.88 3.96
C LEU A 45 6.49 3.80 5.48
N GLU A 46 7.05 4.78 6.21
CA GLU A 46 7.07 4.74 7.68
C GLU A 46 5.65 4.81 8.25
N ALA A 47 4.81 5.70 7.70
CA ALA A 47 3.41 5.79 8.05
C ALA A 47 2.64 4.51 7.70
N ASN A 48 2.90 3.94 6.53
CA ASN A 48 2.23 2.71 6.08
C ASN A 48 2.57 1.51 6.99
N LEU A 49 3.85 1.35 7.35
CA LEU A 49 4.28 0.29 8.26
C LEU A 49 3.73 0.50 9.68
N ALA A 50 3.56 1.74 10.13
CA ALA A 50 2.95 2.03 11.41
C ALA A 50 1.47 1.60 11.46
N VAL A 51 0.71 1.85 10.40
CA VAL A 51 -0.69 1.37 10.27
C VAL A 51 -0.75 -0.16 10.35
N LEU A 52 0.05 -0.86 9.54
CA LEU A 52 0.08 -2.33 9.55
C LEU A 52 0.49 -2.88 10.93
N LYS A 53 1.44 -2.21 11.59
CA LYS A 53 1.88 -2.59 12.94
C LYS A 53 0.80 -2.37 14.00
N LEU A 54 0.02 -1.29 13.90
CA LEU A 54 -1.12 -1.04 14.79
C LEU A 54 -2.21 -2.10 14.59
N TYR A 55 -2.47 -2.54 13.35
CA TYR A 55 -3.39 -3.63 13.08
C TYR A 55 -2.92 -4.97 13.66
N GLN A 56 -1.62 -5.28 13.62
CA GLN A 56 -1.08 -6.48 14.28
C GLN A 56 -1.32 -6.46 15.79
N PHE A 57 -1.10 -5.33 16.45
CA PHE A 57 -1.33 -5.21 17.88
C PHE A 57 -2.81 -5.18 18.25
N ASN A 58 -3.67 -4.71 17.34
CA ASN A 58 -5.09 -4.55 17.58
C ASN A 58 -5.92 -5.11 16.40
N PRO A 59 -6.06 -6.45 16.30
CA PRO A 59 -6.74 -7.09 15.16
C PRO A 59 -8.19 -6.62 14.93
N ALA A 60 -8.87 -6.17 15.99
CA ALA A 60 -10.24 -5.65 15.90
C ALA A 60 -10.37 -4.39 15.03
N TYR A 61 -9.28 -3.66 14.80
CA TYR A 61 -9.27 -2.47 13.96
C TYR A 61 -8.78 -2.73 12.53
N PHE A 62 -8.48 -3.99 12.17
CA PHE A 62 -7.95 -4.32 10.86
C PHE A 62 -8.92 -3.86 9.74
N GLN A 63 -8.42 -3.01 8.84
CA GLN A 63 -9.19 -2.56 7.67
C GLN A 63 -8.59 -3.12 6.39
N THR A 64 -9.33 -4.04 5.76
CA THR A 64 -8.93 -4.67 4.50
C THR A 64 -8.72 -3.63 3.38
N HIS A 65 -9.54 -2.57 3.34
CA HIS A 65 -9.43 -1.52 2.32
C HIS A 65 -8.11 -0.74 2.44
N VAL A 66 -7.76 -0.30 3.65
CA VAL A 66 -6.53 0.47 3.91
C VAL A 66 -5.29 -0.40 3.66
N THR A 67 -5.29 -1.65 4.15
CA THR A 67 -4.19 -2.60 3.89
C THR A 67 -4.00 -2.84 2.39
N SER A 68 -5.10 -2.94 1.63
CA SER A 68 -5.04 -3.09 0.18
C SER A 68 -4.40 -1.87 -0.49
N GLN A 69 -4.77 -0.65 -0.09
CA GLN A 69 -4.15 0.57 -0.61
C GLN A 69 -2.64 0.62 -0.31
N ILE A 70 -2.23 0.27 0.92
CA ILE A 70 -0.82 0.23 1.31
C ILE A 70 -0.04 -0.73 0.41
N LEU A 71 -0.54 -1.95 0.21
CA LEU A 71 0.11 -2.95 -0.64
C LEU A 71 0.22 -2.48 -2.10
N LEU A 72 -0.86 -1.91 -2.64
CA LEU A 72 -0.86 -1.37 -4.00
C LEU A 72 0.14 -0.22 -4.17
N LYS A 73 0.22 0.70 -3.20
CA LYS A 73 1.21 1.78 -3.20
C LYS A 73 2.64 1.24 -3.09
N ALA A 74 2.87 0.19 -2.30
CA ALA A 74 4.18 -0.46 -2.24
C ALA A 74 4.56 -1.09 -3.60
N LEU A 75 3.61 -1.70 -4.32
CA LEU A 75 3.85 -2.22 -5.68
C LEU A 75 4.25 -1.14 -6.68
N THR A 76 3.72 0.08 -6.54
CA THR A 76 4.10 1.20 -7.42
C THR A 76 5.53 1.70 -7.20
N ASN A 77 6.20 1.28 -6.12
CA ASN A 77 7.58 1.65 -5.79
C ASN A 77 8.59 0.50 -5.99
N LEU A 78 8.24 -0.55 -6.76
CA LEU A 78 9.23 -1.55 -7.16
C LEU A 78 10.39 -0.88 -7.95
N PRO A 79 11.65 -1.34 -7.79
CA PRO A 79 12.09 -2.62 -7.22
C PRO A 79 12.41 -2.60 -5.71
N HIS A 80 11.97 -1.60 -4.94
CA HIS A 80 12.26 -1.54 -3.50
C HIS A 80 11.59 -2.70 -2.73
N THR A 81 12.22 -3.12 -1.61
CA THR A 81 11.78 -4.25 -0.76
C THR A 81 10.53 -3.93 0.08
N ASP A 82 9.96 -2.75 -0.08
CA ASP A 82 8.80 -2.24 0.62
C ASP A 82 7.60 -3.19 0.55
N PHE A 83 7.35 -3.80 -0.61
CA PHE A 83 6.25 -4.74 -0.77
C PHE A 83 6.41 -5.97 0.13
N THR A 84 7.63 -6.53 0.18
CA THR A 84 7.98 -7.65 1.06
C THR A 84 7.84 -7.26 2.52
N LEU A 85 8.29 -6.06 2.91
CA LEU A 85 8.14 -5.56 4.28
C LEU A 85 6.67 -5.45 4.67
N CYS A 86 5.83 -4.84 3.83
CA CYS A 86 4.39 -4.73 4.08
C CYS A 86 3.73 -6.12 4.18
N LYS A 87 4.10 -7.06 3.30
CA LYS A 87 3.60 -8.45 3.36
C LYS A 87 3.96 -9.13 4.68
N CYS A 88 5.20 -9.01 5.14
CA CYS A 88 5.63 -9.56 6.42
C CYS A 88 4.91 -8.95 7.62
N MET A 89 4.29 -7.78 7.45
CA MET A 89 3.54 -7.09 8.48
C MET A 89 2.04 -7.45 8.49
N ILE A 90 1.58 -8.38 7.66
CA ILE A 90 0.17 -8.81 7.61
C ILE A 90 0.11 -10.27 8.05
N ASP A 91 -0.78 -10.59 8.99
CA ASP A 91 -0.97 -11.97 9.45
C ASP A 91 -1.44 -12.89 8.32
N GLN A 92 -1.04 -14.16 8.36
CA GLN A 92 -1.35 -15.16 7.34
C GLN A 92 -2.85 -15.27 7.05
N THR A 93 -3.69 -15.17 8.09
CA THR A 93 -5.16 -15.20 7.94
C THR A 93 -5.65 -14.08 7.04
N HIS A 94 -5.20 -12.85 7.27
CA HIS A 94 -5.55 -11.68 6.47
C HIS A 94 -4.91 -11.70 5.08
N GLN A 95 -3.75 -12.35 4.90
CA GLN A 95 -3.14 -12.52 3.58
C GLN A 95 -3.98 -13.39 2.63
N GLU A 96 -4.79 -14.30 3.18
CA GLU A 96 -5.64 -15.21 2.39
C GLU A 96 -6.98 -14.57 1.99
N GLU A 97 -7.35 -13.46 2.62
CA GLU A 97 -8.58 -12.71 2.37
C GLU A 97 -8.55 -11.98 1.02
N ARG A 98 -9.72 -11.81 0.41
CA ARG A 98 -9.90 -10.97 -0.78
C ARG A 98 -10.18 -9.53 -0.34
N PRO A 99 -9.58 -8.51 -1.00
CA PRO A 99 -8.72 -8.57 -2.18
C PRO A 99 -7.22 -8.72 -1.89
N ILE A 100 -6.78 -8.76 -0.63
CA ILE A 100 -5.35 -8.81 -0.24
C ILE A 100 -4.60 -9.93 -0.95
N ARG A 101 -5.16 -11.15 -0.96
CA ARG A 101 -4.58 -12.31 -1.65
C ARG A 101 -4.32 -12.05 -3.14
N GLN A 102 -5.20 -11.33 -3.82
CA GLN A 102 -5.00 -10.98 -5.23
C GLN A 102 -3.83 -10.02 -5.39
N ILE A 103 -3.73 -9.03 -4.52
CA ILE A 103 -2.66 -8.03 -4.55
C ILE A 103 -1.30 -8.70 -4.29
N LEU A 104 -1.24 -9.62 -3.32
CA LEU A 104 -0.04 -10.43 -3.03
C LEU A 104 0.38 -11.28 -4.23
N TYR A 105 -0.59 -11.90 -4.91
CA TYR A 105 -0.33 -12.66 -6.12
C TYR A 105 0.18 -11.77 -7.27
N LEU A 106 -0.44 -10.61 -7.49
CA LEU A 106 0.00 -9.62 -8.48
C LEU A 106 1.43 -9.15 -8.19
N GLY A 107 1.75 -8.89 -6.93
CA GLY A 107 3.12 -8.55 -6.52
C GLY A 107 4.12 -9.64 -6.83
N ASN A 108 3.78 -10.91 -6.58
CA ASN A 108 4.64 -12.03 -6.93
C ASN A 108 4.88 -12.14 -8.45
N LEU A 109 3.87 -11.88 -9.28
CA LEU A 109 4.05 -11.85 -10.74
C LEU A 109 5.02 -10.73 -11.16
N LEU A 110 4.95 -9.56 -10.52
CA LEU A 110 5.88 -8.46 -10.78
C LEU A 110 7.30 -8.79 -10.31
N GLU A 111 7.47 -9.36 -9.12
CA GLU A 111 8.76 -9.80 -8.58
C GLU A 111 9.43 -10.88 -9.43
N THR A 112 8.63 -11.74 -10.07
CA THR A 112 9.10 -12.82 -10.94
C THR A 112 9.09 -12.45 -12.43
N CYS A 113 8.87 -11.18 -12.77
CA CYS A 113 8.84 -10.66 -14.14
C CYS A 113 7.79 -11.30 -15.08
N HIS A 114 6.71 -11.89 -14.55
CA HIS A 114 5.61 -12.46 -15.32
C HIS A 114 4.60 -11.38 -15.75
N PHE A 115 5.07 -10.38 -16.51
CA PHE A 115 4.26 -9.21 -16.90
C PHE A 115 3.05 -9.57 -17.76
N GLN A 116 3.16 -10.53 -18.67
CA GLN A 116 2.03 -10.96 -19.51
C GLN A 116 0.86 -11.49 -18.65
N SER A 117 1.17 -12.31 -17.63
CA SER A 117 0.16 -12.81 -16.70
C SER A 117 -0.42 -11.72 -15.80
N PHE A 118 0.38 -10.70 -15.48
CA PHE A 118 -0.06 -9.54 -14.71
C PHE A 118 -1.09 -8.70 -15.48
N TRP A 119 -0.87 -8.44 -16.77
CA TRP A 119 -1.76 -7.62 -17.60
C TRP A 119 -2.99 -8.36 -18.15
N VAL A 120 -2.90 -9.69 -18.38
CA VAL A 120 -4.03 -10.50 -18.87
C VAL A 120 -5.12 -10.67 -17.82
N ARG A 121 -4.77 -10.65 -16.53
CA ARG A 121 -5.78 -10.62 -15.48
C ARG A 121 -6.34 -9.22 -15.40
N ASP A 122 -7.54 -9.05 -15.98
CA ASP A 122 -8.38 -7.86 -15.86
C ASP A 122 -8.34 -7.35 -14.41
N VAL A 123 -7.59 -6.28 -14.21
CA VAL A 123 -7.52 -5.54 -12.96
C VAL A 123 -8.81 -4.72 -12.88
N ASN A 124 -9.95 -5.40 -12.69
CA ASN A 124 -11.27 -4.79 -12.84
C ASN A 124 -11.67 -3.89 -11.64
N GLU A 125 -10.80 -3.77 -10.64
CA GLU A 125 -10.98 -2.80 -9.57
C GLU A 125 -10.39 -1.45 -9.98
N ARG A 126 -11.27 -0.46 -10.18
CA ARG A 126 -10.90 0.92 -10.55
C ARG A 126 -9.83 1.53 -9.63
N CYS A 127 -9.77 1.13 -8.35
CA CYS A 127 -8.72 1.56 -7.42
C CYS A 127 -7.34 1.01 -7.78
N VAL A 128 -7.28 -0.26 -8.19
CA VAL A 128 -6.04 -0.91 -8.62
C VAL A 128 -5.58 -0.33 -9.96
N LEU A 129 -6.50 -0.12 -10.92
CA LEU A 129 -6.21 0.58 -12.18
C LEU A 129 -5.68 2.02 -11.96
N PHE A 130 -6.24 2.76 -11.01
CA PHE A 130 -5.78 4.11 -10.68
C PHE A 130 -4.33 4.10 -10.17
N CYS A 131 -4.00 3.19 -9.25
CA CYS A 131 -2.64 3.05 -8.72
C CYS A 131 -1.67 2.49 -9.77
N LEU A 132 -2.09 1.50 -10.57
CA LEU A 132 -1.28 0.86 -11.61
C LEU A 132 -1.15 1.68 -12.90
N SER A 133 -1.92 2.75 -13.08
CA SER A 133 -1.80 3.63 -14.25
C SER A 133 -0.37 4.16 -14.44
N HIS A 134 0.39 4.28 -13.36
CA HIS A 134 1.83 4.59 -13.39
C HIS A 134 2.72 3.44 -13.87
N LEU A 135 2.40 2.18 -13.51
CA LEU A 135 3.12 0.98 -13.97
C LEU A 135 2.85 0.69 -15.46
N SER A 136 1.66 1.04 -15.96
CA SER A 136 1.25 0.78 -17.35
C SER A 136 2.12 1.52 -18.39
N ARG A 137 2.77 2.63 -18.02
CA ARG A 137 3.74 3.32 -18.92
C ARG A 137 5.02 2.52 -19.18
N CYS A 138 5.41 1.60 -18.29
CA CYS A 138 6.58 0.74 -18.50
C CYS A 138 6.24 -0.57 -19.23
N GLY A 139 4.99 -1.05 -19.12
CA GLY A 139 4.56 -2.33 -19.70
C GLY A 139 4.36 -2.32 -21.22
N ASN A 140 4.03 -1.17 -21.82
CA ASN A 140 3.78 -1.04 -23.26
C ASN A 140 5.05 -1.07 -24.14
N HIS A 141 6.20 -1.47 -23.59
CA HIS A 141 7.46 -1.61 -24.31
C HIS A 141 8.07 -3.01 -24.21
N LEU A 142 7.33 -4.01 -23.71
CA LEU A 142 7.75 -5.40 -23.87
C LEU A 142 7.42 -5.88 -25.29
N PRO A 143 8.41 -6.21 -26.13
CA PRO A 143 8.16 -6.80 -27.43
C PRO A 143 7.56 -8.21 -27.24
N ASP A 144 6.47 -8.47 -27.96
CA ASP A 144 5.95 -9.81 -28.18
C ASP A 144 7.07 -10.68 -28.75
N HIS A 145 7.59 -11.61 -27.95
CA HIS A 145 8.53 -12.64 -28.40
C HIS A 145 7.89 -14.02 -28.24
#